data_AF-A0A8J2KS69-F1
#
_entry.id   AF-A0A8J2KS69-F1
#
_cell.length_a   1.000
_cell.length_b   1.000
_cell.length_c   1.000
_cell.angle_alpha   90.00
_cell.angle_beta   90.00
_cell.angle_gamma   90.00
#
_symmetry.space_group_name_H-M   'P 1'
#
loop_
_entity.id
_entity.type
_entity.pdbx_description
1 polymer ?
#
loop_
_entity_poly.entity_id
_entity_poly.type
_entity_poly.pdbx_seq_one_letter_code
_entity_poly.pdbx_strand_id
1 'polypeptide(L)'
;ISPSNVTQGSLGDCWFVSSISAVASKPELVRKLILTQEVDPAGVYILRLCKDGVWKTVIVDDLLPCDEFNCPVFAQVSQGIVEPDISL
;
A
#
# COMPACT_ATOMS: atom_id res chain seq x y z
N ILE A 1 6.44 -9.05 -1.59
CA ILE A 1 5.11 -8.73 -1.02
C ILE A 1 4.30 -10.03 -0.98
N SER A 2 4.08 -10.62 0.21
CA SER A 2 3.20 -11.78 0.35
C SER A 2 1.79 -11.32 0.76
N PRO A 3 0.70 -11.89 0.22
CA PRO A 3 -0.67 -11.61 0.64
C PRO A 3 -0.91 -11.79 2.15
N SER A 4 -0.14 -12.69 2.79
CA SER A 4 -0.18 -12.95 4.23
C SER A 4 0.52 -11.89 5.08
N ASN A 5 1.19 -10.92 4.46
CA ASN A 5 1.88 -9.87 5.20
C ASN A 5 0.97 -8.70 5.54
N VAL A 6 -0.29 -8.65 5.08
CA VAL A 6 -1.18 -7.52 5.38
C VAL A 6 -2.12 -7.87 6.53
N THR A 7 -2.02 -7.13 7.63
CA THR A 7 -2.92 -7.22 8.78
C THR A 7 -3.90 -6.05 8.73
N GLN A 8 -5.20 -6.33 8.86
CA GLN A 8 -6.23 -5.29 8.94
C GLN A 8 -6.11 -4.53 10.27
N GLY A 9 -6.14 -3.20 10.22
CA GLY A 9 -6.19 -2.36 11.41
C GLY A 9 -7.60 -2.11 11.91
N SER A 10 -7.83 -0.98 12.58
CA SER A 10 -9.10 -0.70 13.26
C SER A 10 -10.27 -0.30 12.33
N LEU A 11 -10.06 -0.27 11.01
CA LEU A 11 -11.07 0.12 10.03
C LEU A 11 -11.80 -1.10 9.46
N GLY A 12 -13.11 -0.99 9.24
CA GLY A 12 -13.96 -2.03 8.65
C GLY A 12 -13.80 -2.21 7.13
N ASP A 13 -12.58 -2.13 6.60
CA ASP A 13 -12.25 -2.14 5.17
C ASP A 13 -11.65 -3.47 4.67
N CYS A 14 -11.94 -4.57 5.36
CA CYS A 14 -11.41 -5.91 5.06
C CYS A 14 -11.57 -6.32 3.59
N TRP A 15 -12.69 -5.95 2.96
CA TRP A 15 -12.99 -6.22 1.55
C TRP A 15 -11.96 -5.56 0.63
N PHE A 16 -11.53 -4.35 0.96
CA PHE A 16 -10.54 -3.59 0.20
C PHE A 16 -9.15 -4.15 0.44
N VAL A 17 -8.77 -4.36 1.71
CA VAL A 17 -7.47 -4.91 2.10
C VAL A 17 -7.25 -6.30 1.49
N SER A 18 -8.25 -7.17 1.52
CA SER A 18 -8.17 -8.51 0.91
C SER A 18 -8.00 -8.45 -0.61
N SER A 19 -8.66 -7.49 -1.26
CA SER A 19 -8.52 -7.30 -2.71
C SER A 19 -7.11 -6.85 -3.09
N ILE A 20 -6.51 -5.96 -2.31
CA ILE A 20 -5.11 -5.52 -2.51
C ILE A 20 -4.16 -6.70 -2.28
N SER A 21 -4.35 -7.49 -1.22
CA SER A 21 -3.54 -8.68 -0.96
C SER A 21 -3.60 -9.69 -2.11
N ALA A 22 -4.78 -9.91 -2.70
CA ALA A 22 -4.93 -10.76 -3.87
C ALA A 22 -4.15 -10.22 -5.09
N VAL A 23 -4.22 -8.91 -5.34
CA VAL A 23 -3.44 -8.27 -6.41
C VAL A 23 -1.94 -8.34 -6.13
N ALA A 24 -1.52 -8.22 -4.87
CA ALA A 24 -0.12 -8.28 -4.45
C ALA A 24 0.55 -9.63 -4.74
N SER A 25 -0.21 -10.72 -4.90
CA SER A 25 0.29 -12.01 -5.38
C SER A 25 0.84 -11.97 -6.81
N LYS A 26 0.56 -10.90 -7.56
CA LYS A 26 0.93 -10.67 -8.96
C LYS A 26 1.71 -9.35 -9.10
N PRO A 27 3.04 -9.35 -8.94
CA PRO A 27 3.87 -8.14 -8.91
C PRO A 27 3.69 -7.23 -10.13
N GLU A 28 3.42 -7.79 -11.31
CA GLU A 28 3.16 -7.05 -12.54
C GLU A 28 1.86 -6.23 -12.50
N LEU A 29 0.88 -6.64 -11.69
CA LEU A 29 -0.34 -5.86 -11.48
C LEU A 29 -0.11 -4.74 -10.48
N VAL A 30 0.67 -4.98 -9.43
CA VAL A 30 1.05 -3.95 -8.45
C VAL A 30 1.77 -2.79 -9.13
N ARG A 31 2.72 -3.08 -10.03
CA ARG A 31 3.44 -2.06 -10.82
C ARG A 31 2.54 -1.23 -11.75
N LYS A 32 1.35 -1.73 -12.10
CA LYS A 32 0.37 -0.96 -12.89
C LYS A 32 -0.51 -0.06 -12.01
N LEU A 33 -0.65 -0.40 -10.72
CA LEU A 33 -1.41 0.38 -9.76
C LEU A 33 -0.58 1.49 -9.12
N ILE A 34 0.70 1.24 -8.80
CA ILE A 34 1.60 2.25 -8.27
C ILE A 34 2.34 2.85 -9.47
N LEU A 35 2.17 4.15 -9.74
CA LEU A 35 2.84 4.82 -10.86
C LEU A 35 4.21 5.35 -10.44
N THR A 36 4.34 5.83 -9.21
CA THR A 36 5.62 6.21 -8.59
C THR A 36 6.43 4.94 -8.28
N GLN A 37 7.45 4.62 -9.10
CA GLN A 37 8.26 3.40 -8.93
C GLN A 37 9.41 3.56 -7.93
N GLU A 38 9.84 4.80 -7.69
CA GLU A 38 10.95 5.15 -6.81
C GLU A 38 10.44 6.06 -5.70
N VAL A 39 11.08 6.02 -4.53
CA VAL A 39 10.72 6.89 -3.41
C VAL A 39 10.96 8.34 -3.79
N ASP A 40 9.90 9.15 -3.73
CA ASP A 40 9.99 10.58 -3.97
C ASP A 40 10.43 11.29 -2.67
N PRO A 41 11.55 12.05 -2.67
CA PRO A 41 12.01 12.78 -1.48
C PRO A 41 11.03 13.82 -0.94
N ALA A 42 10.06 14.26 -1.75
CA ALA A 42 8.98 15.13 -1.32
C ALA A 42 7.81 14.38 -0.67
N GLY A 43 7.89 13.04 -0.55
CA GLY A 43 6.86 12.20 0.07
C GLY A 43 5.60 12.04 -0.77
N VAL A 44 5.67 12.25 -2.10
CA VAL A 44 4.49 12.25 -2.99
C VAL A 44 4.43 10.98 -3.83
N TYR A 45 3.28 10.30 -3.78
CA TYR A 45 3.06 9.03 -4.49
C TYR A 45 1.81 9.10 -5.36
N ILE A 46 1.94 8.55 -6.56
CA ILE A 46 0.85 8.51 -7.55
C ILE A 46 0.41 7.05 -7.72
N LEU A 47 -0.88 6.81 -7.54
CA LEU A 47 -1.53 5.53 -7.75
C LEU A 47 -2.60 5.63 -8.84
N ARG A 48 -2.94 4.50 -9.43
CA ARG A 48 -4.06 4.33 -10.35
C ARG A 48 -4.98 3.26 -9.81
N LEU A 49 -6.22 3.64 -9.49
CA LEU A 49 -7.26 2.74 -9.01
C LEU A 49 -8.41 2.69 -10.01
N CYS A 50 -9.05 1.53 -10.14
CA CYS A 50 -10.25 1.38 -10.95
C CYS A 50 -11.47 1.53 -10.04
N LYS A 51 -12.29 2.56 -10.29
CA LYS A 51 -13.54 2.80 -9.58
C LYS A 51 -14.67 2.89 -10.58
N ASP A 52 -15.73 2.11 -10.39
CA ASP A 52 -16.90 2.08 -11.27
C ASP A 52 -16.55 1.81 -12.74
N GLY A 53 -15.56 0.94 -12.97
CA GLY A 53 -15.04 0.61 -14.31
C GLY A 53 -14.15 1.68 -14.94
N VAL A 54 -13.88 2.79 -14.25
CA VAL A 54 -13.08 3.91 -14.74
C VAL A 54 -11.77 4.00 -13.97
N TRP A 55 -10.66 4.09 -14.71
CA TRP A 55 -9.35 4.34 -14.12
C TRP A 55 -9.23 5.77 -13.62
N LYS A 56 -8.82 5.92 -12.36
CA LYS A 56 -8.60 7.20 -11.68
C LYS A 56 -7.18 7.25 -11.16
N THR A 57 -6.50 8.36 -11.41
CA THR A 57 -5.21 8.66 -10.78
C THR A 57 -5.46 9.32 -9.44
N VAL A 58 -4.81 8.82 -8.40
CA VAL A 58 -4.88 9.31 -7.02
C VAL A 58 -3.47 9.70 -6.60
N ILE A 59 -3.35 10.88 -6.00
CA ILE A 59 -2.08 11.38 -5.45
C ILE A 59 -2.23 11.34 -3.94
N VAL A 60 -1.22 10.79 -3.26
CA VAL A 60 -1.17 10.68 -1.80
C VAL A 60 0.20 11.14 -1.30
N ASP A 61 0.24 11.59 -0.05
CA ASP A 61 1.48 11.82 0.68
C ASP A 61 1.89 10.57 1.49
N ASP A 62 3.00 10.64 2.23
CA ASP A 62 3.49 9.61 3.15
C ASP A 62 3.04 9.80 4.61
N LEU A 63 2.10 10.70 4.88
CA LEU A 63 1.62 10.95 6.24
C LEU A 63 0.56 9.91 6.62
N LEU A 64 0.96 8.95 7.45
CA LEU A 64 0.09 7.89 7.94
C LEU A 64 -0.47 8.22 9.33
N PRO A 65 -1.76 7.94 9.59
CA PRO A 65 -2.32 7.98 10.94
C PRO A 65 -1.65 6.95 11.85
N CYS A 66 -1.10 7.43 12.97
CA CYS A 66 -0.39 6.61 13.95
C CYS A 66 -0.97 6.75 15.36
N ASP A 67 -0.72 5.76 16.20
CA ASP A 67 -1.01 5.81 17.63
C ASP A 67 0.07 6.58 18.42
N GLU A 68 -0.06 6.62 19.74
CA GLU A 68 0.88 7.28 20.65
C GLU A 68 2.30 6.68 20.62
N PHE A 69 2.46 5.46 20.08
CA PHE A 69 3.74 4.77 19.92
C PHE A 69 4.30 4.93 18.50
N ASN A 70 3.69 5.79 17.69
CA ASN A 70 4.06 6.04 16.29
C ASN A 70 3.91 4.79 15.40
N CYS A 71 2.98 3.89 15.75
CA CYS A 71 2.62 2.73 14.94
C CYS A 71 1.38 3.02 14.07
N PRO A 72 1.35 2.62 12.79
CA PRO A 72 0.18 2.82 11.93
C PRO A 72 -1.09 2.14 12.49
N VAL A 73 -2.21 2.87 12.55
CA VAL A 73 -3.46 2.36 13.17
C VAL A 73 -4.41 1.62 12.22
N PHE A 74 -4.12 1.66 10.92
CA PHE A 74 -4.90 1.01 9.87
C PHE A 74 -4.19 -0.23 9.31
N ALA A 75 -4.42 -0.58 8.05
CA ALA A 75 -3.78 -1.73 7.43
C ALA A 75 -2.25 -1.62 7.55
N GLN A 76 -1.62 -2.65 8.11
CA GLN A 76 -0.19 -2.68 8.40
C GLN A 76 0.43 -3.96 7.89
N VAL A 77 1.75 -3.94 7.71
CA VAL A 77 2.51 -5.13 7.35
C VAL A 77 2.90 -5.88 8.62
N SER A 78 2.51 -7.16 8.75
CA SER A 78 2.93 -8.01 9.86
C SER A 78 4.45 -8.15 9.84
N GLN A 79 5.16 -7.69 10.87
CA GLN A 79 6.62 -7.65 10.95
C GLN A 79 7.28 -8.99 10.54
N GLY A 80 7.92 -8.97 9.36
CA GLY A 80 9.31 -9.38 9.23
C GLY A 80 10.08 -8.12 8.84
N ILE A 81 11.28 -7.92 9.39
CA ILE A 81 12.17 -6.79 9.06
C ILE A 81 12.17 -6.58 7.54
N VAL A 82 11.56 -5.49 7.08
CA VAL A 82 11.79 -5.01 5.72
C VAL A 82 12.98 -4.08 5.86
N GLU A 83 14.18 -4.61 5.64
CA GLU A 83 15.28 -3.71 5.29
C GLU A 83 14.86 -2.91 4.06
N PRO A 84 15.19 -1.62 3.96
CA PRO A 84 14.92 -0.83 2.77
C PRO A 84 15.90 -1.27 1.67
N ASP A 85 15.75 -2.49 1.18
CA ASP A 85 16.45 -2.96 0.01
C ASP A 85 15.56 -2.71 -1.21
N ILE A 86 15.79 -1.54 -1.83
CA ILE A 86 15.32 -1.22 -3.18
C ILE A 86 16.50 -1.30 -4.15
N SER A 87 17.41 -2.26 -3.97
CA SER A 87 18.36 -2.62 -5.01
C SER A 87 17.63 -3.46 -6.07
N LEU A 88 17.58 -2.93 -7.30
CA LEU A 88 17.40 -3.73 -8.51
C LEU A 88 18.61 -4.64 -8.74
#